data_AF-A0AAW8KZL3-F1
#
_entry.id   AF-A0AAW8KZL3-F1
#
_cell.length_a   1.000
_cell.length_b   1.000
_cell.length_c   1.000
_cell.angle_alpha   90.00
_cell.angle_beta   90.00
_cell.angle_gamma   90.00
#
_symmetry.space_group_name_H-M   'P 1'
#
loop_
_entity.id
_entity.type
_entity.pdbx_description
1 polymer ?
#
loop_
_entity_poly.entity_id
_entity_poly.type
_entity_poly.pdbx_seq_one_letter_code
_entity_poly.pdbx_strand_id
1 'polypeptide(L)'
;EVVLDYSTDFQELNGIERLGSMGVAQFTYLLKEPLLGQFKPRDLHQAVEQMGFEVVEDLSGEAITERYFNARIDEIRHTSATRLLHLRLNRK
;
A
#
# COMPACT_ATOMS: atom_id res chain seq x y z
N GLU A 1 -2.47 -3.96 -18.52
CA GLU A 1 -2.72 -4.01 -17.07
C GLU A 1 -1.45 -3.59 -16.36
N VAL A 2 -1.57 -3.00 -15.17
CA VAL A 2 -0.45 -2.59 -14.33
C VAL A 2 -0.74 -3.08 -12.92
N VAL A 3 0.24 -3.73 -12.30
CA VAL A 3 0.18 -4.15 -10.90
C VAL A 3 1.34 -3.50 -10.18
N LEU A 4 1.06 -2.87 -9.05
CA LEU A 4 2.04 -2.18 -8.23
C LEU A 4 1.73 -2.37 -6.76
N ASP A 5 2.77 -2.39 -5.93
CA ASP A 5 2.64 -2.22 -4.49
C ASP A 5 2.79 -0.75 -4.09
N TYR A 6 2.14 -0.39 -2.99
CA TYR A 6 2.33 0.91 -2.36
C TYR A 6 2.16 0.79 -0.85
N SER A 7 2.65 1.79 -0.12
CA SER A 7 2.42 1.89 1.32
C SER A 7 1.22 2.81 1.59
N THR A 8 0.35 2.44 2.53
CA THR A 8 -0.69 3.36 2.99
C THR A 8 -0.07 4.46 3.84
N ASP A 9 -0.63 5.68 3.76
CA ASP A 9 -0.27 6.77 4.67
C ASP A 9 -0.51 6.33 6.13
N PHE A 10 0.44 6.62 7.03
CA PHE A 10 0.36 6.25 8.44
C PHE A 10 -0.85 6.86 9.16
N GLN A 11 -1.44 7.95 8.63
CA GLN A 11 -2.69 8.52 9.13
C GLN A 11 -3.87 7.58 8.98
N GLU A 12 -3.81 6.64 8.03
CA GLU A 12 -4.85 5.62 7.78
C GLU A 12 -4.65 4.37 8.65
N LEU A 13 -3.53 4.26 9.38
CA LEU A 13 -3.25 3.15 10.28
C LEU A 13 -3.83 3.40 11.68
N ASN A 14 -4.25 2.32 12.34
CA ASN A 14 -4.79 2.35 13.70
C ASN A 14 -3.79 1.76 14.70
N GLY A 15 -3.83 2.23 15.95
CA GLY A 15 -3.09 1.62 17.07
C GLY A 15 -1.56 1.68 16.95
N ILE A 16 -0.89 0.59 17.34
CA ILE A 16 0.59 0.50 17.46
C ILE A 16 1.28 0.60 16.10
N GLU A 17 0.61 0.14 15.03
CA GLU A 17 1.14 0.14 13.66
C GLU A 17 1.37 1.56 13.11
N ARG A 18 0.52 2.50 13.53
CA ARG A 18 0.68 3.93 13.24
C ARG A 18 1.94 4.49 13.89
N LEU A 19 2.22 4.13 15.15
CA LEU A 19 3.42 4.60 15.86
C LEU A 19 4.70 4.07 15.21
N GLY A 20 4.73 2.79 14.82
CA GLY A 20 5.84 2.20 14.08
C GLY A 20 6.08 2.88 12.74
N SER A 21 5.02 3.08 11.94
CA SER A 21 5.12 3.69 10.61
C SER A 21 5.51 5.17 10.67
N MET A 22 5.01 5.91 11.67
CA MET A 22 5.45 7.29 11.95
C MET A 22 6.93 7.34 12.32
N GLY A 23 7.41 6.40 13.14
CA GLY A 23 8.82 6.30 13.51
C GLY A 23 9.74 6.09 12.30
N VAL A 24 9.35 5.20 11.39
CA VAL A 24 10.11 4.97 10.14
C VAL A 24 10.07 6.20 9.24
N ALA A 25 8.90 6.80 9.00
CA ALA A 25 8.78 7.99 8.15
C ALA A 25 9.60 9.18 8.70
N GLN A 26 9.61 9.39 10.01
CA GLN A 26 10.40 10.43 10.66
C GLN A 26 11.91 10.14 10.58
N PHE A 27 12.30 8.88 10.74
CA PHE A 27 13.69 8.44 10.64
C PHE A 27 14.25 8.66 9.23
N THR A 28 13.52 8.23 8.20
CA THR A 28 13.99 8.37 6.82
C THR A 28 13.97 9.83 6.36
N TYR A 29 13.03 10.65 6.85
CA TYR A 29 13.05 12.11 6.66
C TYR A 29 14.30 12.76 7.28
N LEU A 30 14.68 12.38 8.50
CA LEU A 30 15.90 12.86 9.16
C LEU A 30 17.17 12.49 8.37
N LEU A 31 17.16 11.33 7.71
CA LEU A 31 18.25 10.87 6.83
C LEU A 31 18.21 11.48 5.42
N LYS A 32 17.24 12.35 5.12
CA LYS A 32 17.00 12.95 3.78
C LYS A 32 16.63 11.92 2.69
N GLU A 33 16.08 10.77 3.10
CA GLU A 33 15.57 9.71 2.22
C GLU A 33 14.07 9.51 2.46
N PRO A 34 13.20 10.50 2.17
CA PRO A 34 11.78 10.37 2.45
C PRO A 34 11.20 9.14 1.72
N LEU A 35 10.30 8.42 2.39
CA LEU A 35 9.61 7.28 1.77
C LEU A 35 8.63 7.80 0.71
N LEU A 36 9.08 7.83 -0.54
CA LEU A 36 8.27 8.15 -1.71
C LEU A 36 7.54 6.87 -2.12
N GLY A 37 6.24 6.79 -1.84
CA GLY A 37 5.45 5.56 -2.02
C GLY A 37 4.31 5.38 -1.01
N GLN A 38 4.15 6.34 -0.09
CA GLN A 38 3.02 6.40 0.81
C GLN A 38 1.86 7.17 0.17
N PHE A 39 0.69 6.55 0.08
CA PHE A 39 -0.50 7.17 -0.47
C PHE A 39 -1.72 6.90 0.42
N LYS A 40 -2.67 7.82 0.43
CA LYS A 40 -4.03 7.52 0.87
C LYS A 40 -4.73 6.75 -0.25
N PRO A 41 -5.32 5.57 0.02
CA PRO A 41 -5.92 4.74 -1.02
C PRO A 41 -6.91 5.51 -1.90
N ARG A 42 -7.77 6.32 -1.27
CA ARG A 42 -8.77 7.14 -1.96
C ARG A 42 -8.15 8.14 -2.94
N ASP A 43 -7.10 8.84 -2.52
CA ASP A 43 -6.45 9.87 -3.33
C ASP A 43 -5.71 9.22 -4.51
N LEU A 44 -5.09 8.06 -4.28
CA LEU A 44 -4.43 7.29 -5.33
C LEU A 44 -5.45 6.75 -6.34
N HIS A 45 -6.59 6.21 -5.89
CA HIS A 45 -7.67 5.74 -6.78
C HIS A 45 -8.16 6.86 -7.68
N GLN A 46 -8.43 8.04 -7.11
CA GLN A 46 -8.85 9.20 -7.89
C GLN A 46 -7.77 9.62 -8.90
N ALA A 47 -6.49 9.60 -8.54
CA ALA A 47 -5.41 9.97 -9.44
C ALA A 47 -5.28 9.00 -10.63
N VAL A 48 -5.35 7.68 -10.39
CA VAL A 48 -5.24 6.69 -11.47
C VAL A 48 -6.46 6.69 -12.39
N GLU A 49 -7.66 6.99 -11.86
CA GLU A 49 -8.86 7.21 -12.66
C GLU A 49 -8.71 8.40 -13.61
N GLN A 50 -8.16 9.52 -13.12
CA GLN A 50 -7.86 10.69 -13.95
C GLN A 50 -6.81 10.41 -15.02
N MET A 51 -5.90 9.46 -14.78
CA MET A 51 -4.93 8.98 -15.76
C MET A 51 -5.53 8.00 -16.79
N GLY A 52 -6.82 7.65 -16.65
CA GLY A 52 -7.51 6.75 -17.57
C GLY A 52 -7.40 5.27 -17.20
N PHE A 53 -7.12 4.94 -15.94
CA PHE A 53 -7.20 3.56 -15.43
C PHE A 53 -8.51 3.30 -14.68
N GLU A 54 -8.92 2.05 -14.61
CA GLU A 54 -9.87 1.54 -13.61
C GLU A 54 -9.10 0.79 -12.52
N VAL A 55 -9.55 0.94 -11.27
CA VAL A 55 -9.08 0.11 -10.15
C VAL A 55 -9.82 -1.23 -10.22
N VAL A 56 -9.11 -2.29 -10.60
CA VAL A 56 -9.66 -3.65 -10.63
C VAL A 56 -9.70 -4.23 -9.23
N GLU A 57 -8.65 -3.99 -8.44
CA GLU A 57 -8.52 -4.50 -7.09
C GLU A 57 -7.50 -3.67 -6.29
N ASP A 58 -7.74 -3.51 -4.98
CA ASP A 58 -6.78 -2.95 -4.03
C ASP A 58 -6.77 -3.78 -2.74
N LEU A 59 -5.75 -4.62 -2.56
CA LEU A 59 -5.62 -5.52 -1.43
C LEU A 59 -4.86 -4.87 -0.27
N SER A 60 -5.35 -5.06 0.95
CA SER A 60 -4.60 -4.80 2.19
C SER A 60 -3.52 -5.85 2.41
N GLY A 61 -2.52 -5.57 3.24
CA GLY A 61 -1.50 -6.54 3.65
C GLY A 61 -2.08 -7.86 4.20
N GLU A 62 -3.15 -7.77 4.98
CA GLU A 62 -3.88 -8.95 5.46
C GLU A 62 -4.46 -9.76 4.29
N ALA A 63 -5.14 -9.12 3.35
CA ALA A 63 -5.73 -9.78 2.20
C ALA A 63 -4.67 -10.39 1.25
N ILE A 64 -3.52 -9.72 1.08
CA ILE A 64 -2.36 -10.27 0.35
C ILE A 64 -1.85 -11.54 1.06
N THR A 65 -1.70 -11.47 2.38
CA THR A 65 -1.21 -12.58 3.19
C THR A 65 -2.16 -13.77 3.10
N GLU A 66 -3.46 -13.56 3.28
CA GLU A 66 -4.46 -14.61 3.19
C GLU A 66 -4.50 -15.25 1.79
N ARG A 67 -4.36 -14.46 0.73
CA ARG A 67 -4.44 -14.97 -0.64
C ARG A 67 -3.19 -15.72 -1.08
N TYR A 68 -2.01 -15.20 -0.75
CA TYR A 68 -0.75 -15.66 -1.36
C TYR A 68 0.23 -16.30 -0.37
N PHE A 69 0.10 -16.04 0.93
CA PHE A 69 1.05 -16.47 1.97
C PHE A 69 0.40 -17.34 3.06
N ASN A 70 -0.89 -17.67 2.93
CA ASN A 70 -1.58 -18.52 3.88
C ASN A 70 -0.85 -19.87 4.00
N ALA A 71 -0.64 -20.31 5.25
CA ALA A 71 0.07 -21.52 5.63
C ALA A 71 1.54 -21.62 5.14
N ARG A 72 2.21 -20.50 4.82
CA ARG A 72 3.67 -20.53 4.66
C ARG A 72 4.35 -20.92 5.97
N ILE A 73 5.26 -21.88 5.89
CA ILE A 73 5.97 -22.45 7.03
C ILE A 73 6.95 -21.47 7.70
N ASP A 74 7.32 -20.40 7.00
CA ASP A 74 8.28 -19.39 7.46
C ASP A 74 7.61 -18.21 8.19
N GLU A 75 6.28 -18.26 8.35
CA GLU A 75 5.45 -17.26 9.03
C GLU A 75 5.60 -15.83 8.48
N ILE A 76 6.10 -15.67 7.25
CA ILE A 76 6.21 -14.35 6.62
C ILE A 76 4.81 -13.79 6.35
N ARG A 77 4.57 -12.55 6.82
CA ARG A 77 3.31 -11.82 6.65
C ARG A 77 3.58 -10.41 6.14
N HIS A 78 2.62 -9.85 5.41
CA HIS A 78 2.67 -8.45 5.03
C HIS A 78 2.29 -7.56 6.20
N THR A 79 2.87 -6.38 6.24
CA THR A 79 2.50 -5.35 7.22
C THR A 79 1.17 -4.71 6.84
N SER A 80 0.46 -4.16 7.82
CA SER A 80 -0.78 -3.40 7.60
C SER A 80 -0.58 -2.14 6.74
N ALA A 81 0.67 -1.66 6.63
CA ALA A 81 1.02 -0.56 5.75
C ALA A 81 1.09 -0.96 4.28
N THR A 82 1.34 -2.24 3.96
CA THR A 82 1.52 -2.70 2.58
C THR A 82 0.19 -2.87 1.86
N ARG A 83 0.12 -2.44 0.60
CA ARG A 83 -1.04 -2.63 -0.27
C ARG A 83 -0.61 -3.07 -1.68
N LEU A 84 -1.49 -3.79 -2.36
CA LEU A 84 -1.27 -4.25 -3.74
C LEU A 84 -2.42 -3.75 -4.61
N LEU A 85 -2.10 -2.93 -5.60
CA LEU A 85 -3.05 -2.29 -6.50
C LEU A 85 -2.98 -2.91 -7.89
N HIS A 86 -4.12 -3.33 -8.42
CA HIS A 86 -4.27 -3.81 -9.78
C HIS A 86 -5.10 -2.80 -10.59
N LEU A 87 -4.50 -2.31 -11.67
CA LEU A 87 -5.08 -1.33 -12.58
C LEU A 87 -5.24 -1.90 -13.99
N ARG A 88 -6.33 -1.53 -14.65
CA ARG A 88 -6.53 -1.77 -16.07
C ARG A 88 -6.72 -0.44 -16.79
N LEU A 89 -6.15 -0.31 -17.99
CA LEU A 89 -6.33 0.90 -18.80
C LEU A 89 -7.77 0.93 -19.34
N ASN A 90 -8.49 2.03 -19.12
CA ASN A 90 -9.81 2.26 -19.69
C ASN A 90 -9.67 2.45 -21.20
N ARG A 91 -10.08 1.44 -21.96
CA ARG A 91 -10.26 1.54 -23.40
C ARG A 91 -11.60 2.24 -23.66
N LYS A 92 -11.64 3.55 -23.50
CA LYS A 92 -12.71 4.36 -24.10
C LYS A 92 -12.47 4.49 -25.61
#